data_AF-A0A6C0HLN5-F1
#
_entry.id   AF-A0A6C0HLN5-F1
#
_cell.length_a   1.000
_cell.length_b   1.000
_cell.length_c   1.000
_cell.angle_alpha   90.00
_cell.angle_beta   90.00
_cell.angle_gamma   90.00
#
_symmetry.space_group_name_H-M   'P 1'
#
loop_
_entity.id
_entity.type
_entity.pdbx_description
1 polymer ?
#
loop_
_entity_poly.entity_id
_entity_poly.type
_entity_poly.pdbx_seq_one_letter_code
_entity_poly.pdbx_strand_id
1 'polypeptide(L)'
;MEQLKQRLDQLDPNEHEQVFTIISKWTKEYTRSDTGIYVSSDKLPKDCIADIEQYVNFCFDQRKHLEEAAVERQKYEKLAKTGQGSS
;
A
#
# COMPACT_ATOMS: atom_id res chain seq x y z
N MET A 1 -13.56 10.04 -0.86
CA MET A 1 -13.63 8.81 -0.05
C MET A 1 -13.66 7.53 -0.89
N GLU A 2 -14.41 7.46 -1.98
CA GLU A 2 -14.55 6.23 -2.78
C GLU A 2 -13.21 5.70 -3.34
N GLN A 3 -12.36 6.57 -3.88
CA GLN A 3 -11.03 6.18 -4.37
C GLN A 3 -10.12 5.63 -3.27
N LEU A 4 -10.18 6.20 -2.06
CA LEU A 4 -9.39 5.70 -0.93
C LEU A 4 -9.83 4.28 -0.55
N LYS A 5 -11.14 4.02 -0.52
CA LYS A 5 -11.67 2.67 -0.22
C LYS A 5 -11.16 1.63 -1.23
N GLN A 6 -11.16 1.97 -2.52
CA GLN A 6 -10.65 1.07 -3.57
C GLN A 6 -9.14 0.81 -3.44
N ARG A 7 -8.38 1.80 -2.97
CA ARG A 7 -6.94 1.64 -2.76
C ARG A 7 -6.62 0.88 -1.47
N LEU A 8 -7.44 1.04 -0.44
CA LEU A 8 -7.36 0.23 0.77
C LEU A 8 -7.59 -1.25 0.48
N ASP A 9 -8.53 -1.61 -0.40
CA ASP A 9 -8.80 -3.00 -0.79
C ASP A 9 -7.62 -3.71 -1.49
N GLN A 10 -6.69 -2.92 -2.05
CA GLN A 10 -5.50 -3.38 -2.76
C GLN A 10 -4.25 -3.45 -1.86
N LEU A 11 -4.40 -3.19 -0.57
CA LEU A 11 -3.32 -3.33 0.40
C LEU A 11 -3.17 -4.78 0.81
N ASP A 12 -1.95 -5.18 1.16
CA ASP A 12 -1.72 -6.49 1.76
C ASP A 12 -2.04 -6.49 3.27
N PRO A 13 -2.13 -7.66 3.92
CA PRO A 13 -2.52 -7.75 5.33
C PRO A 13 -1.68 -6.88 6.29
N ASN A 14 -0.37 -6.78 6.07
CA ASN A 14 0.52 -5.97 6.91
C ASN A 14 0.24 -4.47 6.75
N GLU A 15 -0.02 -4.03 5.51
CA GLU A 15 -0.39 -2.63 5.22
C GLU A 15 -1.76 -2.29 5.82
N HIS A 16 -2.70 -3.23 5.80
CA HIS A 16 -3.98 -3.11 6.52
C HIS A 16 -3.79 -2.95 8.04
N GLU A 17 -2.89 -3.71 8.66
CA GLU A 17 -2.57 -3.56 10.08
C GLU A 17 -1.98 -2.17 10.39
N GLN A 18 -1.15 -1.64 9.50
CA GLN A 18 -0.58 -0.31 9.65
C GLN A 18 -1.64 0.79 9.48
N VAL A 19 -2.57 0.64 8.52
CA VAL A 19 -3.74 1.52 8.40
C VAL A 19 -4.58 1.50 9.67
N PHE A 20 -4.85 0.31 10.23
CA PHE A 20 -5.58 0.21 11.50
C PHE A 20 -4.82 0.89 12.64
N THR A 21 -3.50 0.75 12.70
CA THR A 21 -2.66 1.43 13.68
C THR A 21 -2.82 2.95 13.59
N ILE A 22 -2.89 3.52 12.38
CA ILE A 22 -3.18 4.95 12.18
C ILE A 22 -4.57 5.28 12.73
N ILE A 23 -5.62 4.57 12.30
CA ILE A 23 -7.00 4.81 12.74
C ILE A 23 -7.13 4.75 14.27
N SER A 24 -6.47 3.78 14.90
CA SER A 24 -6.55 3.53 16.35
C SER A 24 -5.97 4.66 17.22
N LYS A 25 -5.18 5.55 16.63
CA LYS A 25 -4.69 6.79 17.27
C LYS A 25 -5.78 7.86 17.36
N TRP A 26 -6.69 7.87 16.39
CA TRP A 26 -7.73 8.87 16.24
C TRP A 26 -9.07 8.46 16.83
N THR A 27 -9.34 7.16 16.94
CA THR A 27 -10.59 6.65 17.53
C THR A 27 -10.41 5.29 18.23
N LYS A 28 -11.27 5.04 19.22
CA LYS A 28 -11.46 3.72 19.84
C LYS A 28 -12.78 3.07 19.43
N GLU A 29 -13.59 3.76 18.64
CA GLU A 29 -14.87 3.26 18.14
C GLU A 29 -14.64 2.44 16.86
N TYR A 30 -14.39 1.15 17.03
CA TYR A 30 -14.33 0.18 15.95
C TYR A 30 -14.92 -1.15 16.43
N THR A 31 -15.44 -1.93 15.49
CA THR A 31 -15.94 -3.28 15.78
C THR A 31 -14.93 -4.30 15.29
N ARG A 32 -14.48 -5.18 16.20
CA ARG A 32 -13.62 -6.31 15.86
C ARG A 32 -14.46 -7.58 15.76
N SER A 33 -14.23 -8.34 14.69
CA SER A 33 -14.80 -9.66 14.42
C SER A 33 -13.65 -10.64 14.14
N ASP A 34 -13.94 -11.94 14.13
CA ASP A 34 -13.01 -12.98 13.67
C ASP A 34 -12.54 -12.75 12.23
N THR A 35 -13.35 -12.05 11.43
CA THR A 35 -13.07 -11.78 10.01
C THR A 35 -12.43 -10.43 9.73
N GLY A 36 -12.22 -9.58 10.74
CA GLY A 36 -11.57 -8.29 10.55
C GLY A 36 -12.09 -7.15 11.44
N ILE A 37 -11.77 -5.92 11.05
CA ILE A 37 -12.10 -4.71 11.78
C ILE A 37 -12.97 -3.79 10.93
N TYR A 38 -14.09 -3.36 11.49
CA TYR A 38 -15.03 -2.45 10.86
C TYR A 38 -14.94 -1.08 11.52
N VAL A 39 -14.76 -0.04 10.70
CA VAL A 39 -14.65 1.35 11.13
C VAL A 39 -15.61 2.21 10.32
N SER A 40 -16.40 3.05 10.99
CA SER A 40 -17.29 4.00 10.33
C SER A 40 -16.49 5.20 9.80
N SER A 41 -16.32 5.30 8.47
CA SER A 41 -15.61 6.41 7.84
C SER A 41 -16.20 7.79 8.17
N ASP A 42 -17.51 7.87 8.39
CA ASP A 42 -18.22 9.12 8.70
C ASP A 42 -17.89 9.67 10.10
N LYS A 43 -17.34 8.84 10.98
CA LYS A 43 -16.90 9.24 12.31
C LYS A 43 -15.41 9.59 12.36
N LEU A 44 -14.67 9.37 11.28
CA LEU A 44 -13.24 9.68 11.25
C LEU A 44 -13.01 11.16 10.95
N PRO A 45 -12.20 11.86 11.76
CA PRO A 45 -11.84 13.24 11.47
C PRO A 45 -11.04 13.33 10.17
N LYS A 46 -11.11 14.47 9.50
CA LYS A 46 -10.44 14.69 8.21
C LYS A 46 -8.92 14.46 8.28
N ASP A 47 -8.29 14.83 9.40
CA ASP A 47 -6.86 14.60 9.62
C ASP A 47 -6.51 13.10 9.67
N CYS A 48 -7.38 12.28 10.27
CA CYS A 48 -7.21 10.82 10.24
C CYS A 48 -7.30 10.29 8.80
N ILE A 49 -8.23 10.80 7.99
CA ILE A 49 -8.34 10.42 6.58
C ILE A 49 -7.08 10.82 5.81
N ALA A 50 -6.55 12.02 6.06
CA ALA A 50 -5.32 12.50 5.43
C ALA A 50 -4.10 11.63 5.78
N ASP A 51 -3.95 11.21 7.04
CA ASP A 51 -2.88 10.29 7.46
C ASP A 51 -2.97 8.94 6.73
N ILE A 52 -4.19 8.40 6.60
CA ILE A 52 -4.44 7.15 5.86
C ILE A 52 -4.08 7.34 4.38
N GLU A 53 -4.52 8.43 3.75
CA GLU A 53 -4.20 8.73 2.36
C GLU A 53 -2.70 8.88 2.13
N GLN A 54 -1.98 9.53 3.04
CA GLN A 54 -0.53 9.68 2.98
C GLN A 54 0.17 8.31 3.02
N TYR A 55 -0.23 7.45 3.97
CA TYR A 55 0.34 6.11 4.07
C TYR A 55 0.03 5.24 2.85
N VAL A 56 -1.23 5.24 2.39
CA VAL A 56 -1.65 4.51 1.19
C VAL A 56 -0.84 4.97 -0.02
N ASN A 57 -0.68 6.28 -0.24
CA ASN A 57 0.11 6.81 -1.33
C ASN A 57 1.57 6.33 -1.27
N PHE A 58 2.17 6.34 -0.08
CA PHE A 58 3.51 5.82 0.14
C PHE A 58 3.65 4.34 -0.27
N CYS A 59 2.70 3.49 0.10
CA CYS A 59 2.69 2.07 -0.27
C CYS A 59 2.68 1.86 -1.79
N PHE A 60 1.84 2.61 -2.52
CA PHE A 60 1.77 2.49 -3.98
C PHE A 60 3.02 3.05 -4.67
N ASP A 61 3.56 4.15 -4.17
CA ASP A 61 4.80 4.75 -4.69
C ASP A 61 6.00 3.80 -4.50
N GLN A 62 6.11 3.19 -3.31
CA GLN A 62 7.15 2.21 -3.02
C GLN A 62 7.04 0.97 -3.92
N ARG A 63 5.83 0.43 -4.13
CA ARG A 63 5.61 -0.70 -5.05
C ARG A 63 6.05 -0.35 -6.47
N LYS A 64 5.64 0.80 -6.97
CA LYS A 64 6.02 1.28 -8.30
C LYS A 64 7.54 1.36 -8.45
N HIS A 65 8.24 1.95 -7.49
CA HIS A 65 9.69 2.06 -7.52
C HIS A 65 10.41 0.69 -7.50
N LEU A 66 9.88 -0.28 -6.75
CA LEU A 66 10.42 -1.64 -6.75
C LEU A 66 10.21 -2.33 -8.10
N GLU A 67 9.04 -2.16 -8.72
CA GLU A 67 8.74 -2.69 -10.05
C GLU A 67 9.65 -2.07 -11.12
N GLU A 68 9.84 -0.75 -11.10
CA GLU A 68 10.74 -0.04 -12.00
C GLU A 68 12.20 -0.55 -11.88
N ALA A 69 12.68 -0.72 -10.65
CA ALA A 69 14.02 -1.28 -10.39
C ALA A 69 14.15 -2.73 -10.88
N ALA A 70 13.11 -3.56 -10.71
CA ALA A 70 13.10 -4.93 -11.19
C ALA A 70 13.12 -5.02 -12.73
N VAL A 71 12.34 -4.18 -13.41
CA VAL A 71 12.33 -4.06 -14.87
C VAL A 71 13.70 -3.65 -15.39
N GLU A 72 14.32 -2.65 -14.77
CA GLU A 72 15.65 -2.18 -15.14
C GLU A 72 16.70 -3.29 -14.99
N ARG A 73 16.71 -4.00 -13.85
CA ARG A 73 17.62 -5.14 -13.63
C ARG A 73 17.45 -6.24 -14.68
N GLN A 74 16.20 -6.58 -15.02
CA GLN A 74 15.91 -7.60 -16.04
C GLN A 74 16.43 -7.18 -17.42
N LYS A 75 16.33 -5.89 -17.77
CA LYS A 75 16.85 -5.36 -19.04
C LYS A 75 18.37 -5.54 -19.13
N TYR A 76 19.11 -5.16 -18.08
CA TYR A 76 20.57 -5.33 -18.06
C TYR A 76 21.00 -6.80 -18.07
N GLU A 77 20.29 -7.68 -17.36
CA GLU A 77 20.57 -9.12 -17.38
C GLU A 77 20.40 -9.73 -18.78
N LYS A 78 19.35 -9.34 -19.51
CA LYS A 78 19.13 -9.78 -20.90
C LYS A 78 20.26 -9.32 -21.82
N LEU A 79 20.67 -8.05 -21.72
CA LEU A 79 21.78 -7.50 -22.52
C LEU A 79 23.10 -8.24 -22.27
N ALA A 80 23.42 -8.53 -21.01
CA ALA A 80 24.62 -9.28 -20.64
C ALA A 80 24.63 -10.70 -21.24
N LYS A 81 23.47 -11.39 -21.25
CA LYS A 81 23.34 -12.74 -21.83
C LYS A 81 23.45 -12.75 -23.35
N THR A 82 22.92 -11.73 -24.04
CA THR A 82 23.03 -11.61 -25.50
C THR A 82 24.41 -11.18 -25.99
N GLY A 83 25.23 -10.55 -25.13
CA GLY A 83 26.61 -10.15 -25.46
C GLY A 83 27.65 -11.28 -25.37
N GLN A 84 27.30 -12.43 -24.79
CA GLN A 84 28.21 -13.58 -24.62
C GLN A 84 28.13 -14.63 -25.75
N GLY A 85 27.38 -14.35 -26.83
CA GLY A 85 27.18 -15.27 -27.96
C GLY A 85 28.05 -15.00 -29.20
N SER A 86 29.04 -14.10 -29.12
CA SER A 86 29.94 -13.79 -30.25
C SER A 86 31.38 -14.07 -29.85
N SER A 87 31.79 -15.33 -29.90
CA SER A 87 33.18 -15.77 -29.98
C SER A 87 33.24 -17.11 -30.71
#